data_AF-K1U9A5-F1
#
_entry.id   AF-K1U9A5-F1
#
_cell.length_a   1.000
_cell.length_b   1.000
_cell.length_c   1.000
_cell.angle_alpha   90.00
_cell.angle_beta   90.00
_cell.angle_gamma   90.00
#
_symmetry.space_group_name_H-M   'P 1'
#
loop_
_entity.id
_entity.type
_entity.pdbx_description
1 polymer ?
#
loop_
_entity_poly.entity_id
_entity_poly.type
_entity_poly.pdbx_seq_one_letter_code
_entity_poly.pdbx_strand_id
1 'polypeptide(L)' 'MANNRGSQDCPGKITQIIGAVLDIKFPEGALPEINDAIRVPLKNGGELVVEASQHLGDDTVRCIAMGPTDGLV' A
#
# COMPACT_ATOMS: atom_id res chain seq x y z
N MET A 1 9.11 24.72 3.80
CA MET A 1 9.39 24.14 2.47
C MET A 1 8.53 22.90 2.35
N ALA A 2 7.50 22.93 1.51
CA ALA A 2 6.52 21.86 1.36
C ALA A 2 7.03 20.83 0.35
N ASN A 3 7.36 19.62 0.80
CA ASN A 3 7.68 18.52 -0.11
C ASN A 3 6.38 17.85 -0.59
N ASN A 4 5.79 18.43 -1.63
CA ASN A 4 4.83 17.74 -2.49
C ASN A 4 5.57 16.70 -3.37
N ARG A 5 5.74 15.47 -2.87
CA ARG A 5 6.03 14.32 -3.73
C ARG A 5 4.85 13.34 -3.73
N GLY A 6 3.70 13.85 -4.18
CA GLY A 6 2.58 13.02 -4.60
C GLY A 6 2.88 12.42 -5.97
N SER A 7 3.55 11.26 -5.98
CA SER A 7 3.54 10.22 -7.03
C SER A 7 4.65 9.23 -6.71
N GLN A 8 4.47 8.40 -5.67
CA GLN A 8 5.33 7.23 -5.52
C GLN A 8 4.84 6.14 -6.49
N ASP A 9 5.36 6.19 -7.71
CA ASP A 9 5.52 5.00 -8.57
C ASP A 9 6.59 4.06 -7.95
N CYS A 10 6.50 3.78 -6.66
CA CYS A 10 7.34 2.79 -6.00
C CYS A 10 6.54 1.48 -6.05
N PRO A 11 6.93 0.51 -6.90
CA PRO A 11 6.19 -0.73 -7.06
C PRO A 11 6.32 -1.58 -5.78
N GLY A 12 5.40 -1.39 -4.86
CA GLY A 12 5.17 -2.30 -3.75
C GLY A 12 4.52 -3.59 -4.26
N LYS A 13 4.88 -4.72 -3.66
CA LYS A 13 4.28 -6.03 -3.95
C LYS A 13 3.40 -6.45 -2.79
N ILE A 14 2.13 -6.72 -3.08
CA ILE A 14 1.22 -7.32 -2.10
C ILE A 14 1.72 -8.74 -1.82
N THR A 15 2.01 -9.03 -0.55
CA THR A 15 2.46 -10.35 -0.11
C THR A 15 1.34 -11.16 0.52
N GLN A 16 0.35 -10.49 1.12
CA GLN A 16 -0.77 -11.12 1.79
C GLN A 16 -2.01 -10.22 1.79
N ILE A 17 -3.19 -10.85 1.74
CA ILE A 17 -4.50 -10.20 1.85
C ILE A 17 -5.36 -11.01 2.82
N ILE A 18 -5.80 -10.38 3.91
CA ILE A 18 -6.70 -10.97 4.92
C ILE A 18 -7.86 -10.00 5.15
N GLY A 19 -8.98 -10.24 4.45
CA GLY A 19 -10.12 -9.34 4.50
C GLY A 19 -9.74 -7.94 4.02
N ALA A 20 -9.88 -6.94 4.89
CA ALA A 20 -9.49 -5.55 4.62
C ALA A 20 -8.02 -5.24 4.94
N VAL A 21 -7.25 -6.20 5.44
CA VAL A 21 -5.83 -6.01 5.80
C VAL A 21 -4.94 -6.54 4.69
N LEU A 22 -3.99 -5.73 4.24
CA LEU A 22 -3.00 -6.10 3.22
C LEU A 22 -1.61 -5.95 3.78
N ASP A 23 -0.74 -6.92 3.56
CA ASP A 23 0.68 -6.73 3.79
C ASP A 23 1.35 -6.45 2.44
N ILE A 24 2.09 -5.34 2.35
CA ILE A 24 2.74 -4.87 1.14
C ILE A 24 4.23 -4.72 1.41
N LYS A 25 5.05 -5.42 0.63
CA LYS A 25 6.51 -5.31 0.66
C LYS A 25 6.98 -4.25 -0.33
N PHE A 26 7.79 -3.33 0.14
CA PHE A 26 8.40 -2.27 -0.65
C PHE A 26 9.89 -2.57 -0.90
N PRO A 27 10.49 -1.96 -1.92
CA PRO A 27 11.94 -1.92 -2.05
C PRO A 27 12.60 -1.21 -0.85
N GLU A 28 13.85 -1.55 -0.58
CA GLU A 28 14.65 -0.91 0.48
C GLU A 28 14.66 0.61 0.30
N GLY A 29 14.40 1.35 1.40
CA GLY A 29 14.34 2.81 1.40
C GLY A 29 13.08 3.43 0.77
N ALA A 30 12.13 2.61 0.32
CA ALA A 30 10.84 3.05 -0.23
C ALA A 30 9.65 2.67 0.67
N LEU A 31 9.90 2.35 1.95
CA LEU A 31 8.86 2.01 2.90
C LEU A 31 8.03 3.26 3.26
N PRO A 32 6.71 3.26 3.06
CA PRO A 32 5.84 4.39 3.40
C PRO A 32 5.77 4.66 4.91
N GLU A 33 5.48 5.90 5.30
CA GLU A 33 5.25 6.25 6.70
C GLU A 33 3.88 5.78 7.17
N ILE A 34 3.68 5.66 8.49
CA ILE A 34 2.36 5.33 9.04
C ILE A 34 1.39 6.48 8.75
N ASN A 35 0.15 6.13 8.40
CA ASN A 35 -0.91 6.97 7.89
C ASN A 35 -0.72 7.46 6.44
N ASP A 36 0.31 7.00 5.72
CA ASP A 36 0.44 7.26 4.29
C ASP A 36 -0.61 6.47 3.49
N ALA A 37 -1.18 7.14 2.49
CA ALA A 37 -2.07 6.53 1.52
C ALA A 37 -1.29 5.92 0.36
N ILE A 38 -1.51 4.63 0.12
CA ILE A 38 -0.95 3.86 -0.98
C ILE A 38 -2.08 3.54 -1.96
N ARG A 39 -1.85 3.81 -3.25
CA ARG A 39 -2.81 3.53 -4.32
C ARG A 39 -2.45 2.21 -4.99
N VAL A 40 -3.39 1.28 -4.97
CA VAL A 40 -3.25 -0.03 -5.59
C VAL A 40 -4.12 -0.07 -6.86
N PRO A 41 -3.52 -0.15 -8.06
CA PRO A 41 -4.29 -0.25 -9.29
C PRO A 41 -5.03 -1.59 -9.36
N LEU A 42 -6.31 -1.56 -9.71
CA LEU A 42 -7.16 -2.73 -9.90
C LEU A 42 -7.25 -3.11 -11.38
N LYS A 43 -7.47 -4.40 -11.66
CA LYS A 43 -7.58 -4.92 -13.04
C LYS A 43 -8.72 -4.32 -13.86
N ASN A 44 -9.75 -3.80 -13.19
CA ASN A 44 -10.90 -3.15 -13.82
C ASN A 44 -10.63 -1.68 -14.20
N GLY A 45 -9.41 -1.18 -14.02
CA GLY A 45 -9.04 0.22 -14.26
C GLY A 45 -9.40 1.16 -13.11
N GLY A 46 -9.93 0.64 -12.01
CA GLY A 46 -10.11 1.38 -10.75
C GLY A 46 -8.83 1.42 -9.92
N GLU A 47 -8.89 2.12 -8.79
CA GLU A 47 -7.84 2.13 -7.77
C GLU A 47 -8.45 1.80 -6.41
N LEU A 48 -7.76 0.96 -5.65
CA LEU A 48 -8.02 0.78 -4.23
C LEU A 48 -7.04 1.64 -3.44
N VAL A 49 -7.55 2.45 -2.53
CA VAL A 49 -6.71 3.16 -1.56
C VAL A 49 -6.56 2.29 -0.32
N VAL A 50 -5.31 2.11 0.11
CA VAL A 50 -4.96 1.47 1.38
C VAL A 50 -4.12 2.42 2.20
N GLU A 51 -4.24 2.38 3.53
CA GLU A 51 -3.49 3.22 4.45
C GLU A 51 -2.45 2.39 5.18
N ALA A 52 -1.20 2.86 5.25
CA ALA A 52 -0.14 2.23 6.04
C ALA A 52 -0.43 2.35 7.54
N SER A 53 -0.67 1.22 8.22
CA SER A 53 -1.06 1.21 9.64
C SER A 53 0.04 0.69 10.57
N GLN A 54 0.94 -0.19 10.09
CA GLN A 54 2.02 -0.71 10.93
C GLN A 54 3.21 -1.21 10.08
N HIS A 55 4.44 -0.90 10.49
CA HIS A 55 5.64 -1.54 9.94
C HIS A 55 5.83 -2.93 10.55
N LEU A 56 5.96 -3.96 9.71
CA LEU A 56 6.18 -5.36 10.13
C LEU A 56 7.67 -5.75 10.15
N GLY A 57 8.54 -4.91 9.57
CA GLY A 57 9.94 -5.24 9.29
C GLY A 57 10.11 -5.89 7.91
N ASP A 58 11.36 -6.18 7.52
CA ASP A 58 11.70 -6.76 6.20
C ASP A 58 11.06 -5.98 5.03
N ASP A 59 11.15 -4.64 5.10
CA ASP A 59 10.54 -3.69 4.16
C ASP A 59 9.05 -3.93 3.90
N THR A 60 8.34 -4.50 4.88
CA THR A 60 6.91 -4.81 4.79
C THR A 60 6.10 -3.89 5.70
N VAL A 61 5.03 -3.34 5.15
CA VAL A 61 4.03 -2.55 5.88
C VAL A 61 2.68 -3.24 5.80
N ARG A 62 1.99 -3.27 6.94
CA ARG A 62 0.59 -3.65 7.05
C ARG A 62 -0.28 -2.44 6.75
N CYS A 63 -1.17 -2.61 5.81
CA CYS A 63 -2.10 -1.60 5.34
C CYS A 63 -3.56 -2.02 5.61
N ILE A 64 -4.43 -1.03 5.76
CA ILE A 64 -5.88 -1.22 5.86
C ILE A 64 -6.53 -0.64 4.60
N ALA A 65 -7.36 -1.44 3.94
CA ALA A 65 -8.10 -1.03 2.76
C ALA A 65 -9.26 -0.09 3.11
N MET A 66 -9.37 1.00 2.36
CA MET A 66 -10.49 1.95 2.45
C MET A 66 -11.65 1.57 1.52
N GLY A 67 -11.60 0.37 0.94
CA GLY A 67 -12.57 -0.14 -0.02
C GLY A 67 -12.50 -1.66 -0.14
N PRO A 68 -13.31 -2.25 -1.04
CA PRO A 68 -13.33 -3.69 -1.24
C PRO A 68 -11.99 -4.20 -1.77
N THR A 69 -11.50 -5.29 -1.20
CA THR A 69 -10.28 -6.00 -1.59
C THR A 69 -10.54 -7.14 -2.57
N ASP A 70 -11.80 -7.32 -2.99
CA ASP A 70 -12.22 -8.35 -3.91
C ASP A 70 -11.52 -8.20 -5.27
N GLY A 71 -10.93 -9.30 -5.76
CA GLY A 71 -10.26 -9.33 -7.06
C GLY A 71 -8.81 -8.85 -7.06
N LEU A 72 -8.25 -8.50 -5.90
CA LEU A 72 -6.80 -8.41 -5.72
C LEU A 72 -6.19 -9.81 -5.75
N VAL A 73 -5.47 -10.14 -6.83
CA VAL A 73 -4.73 -11.41 -7.00
C VAL A 73 -3.37 -11.15 -7.63
#